data_AF-A0A0M8PJF5-F1
#
_entry.id   AF-A0A0M8PJF5-F1
#
_cell.length_a   1.000
_cell.length_b   1.000
_cell.length_c   1.000
_cell.angle_alpha   90.00
_cell.angle_beta   90.00
_cell.angle_gamma   90.00
#
_symmetry.space_group_name_H-M   'P 1'
#
loop_
_entity.id
_entity.type
_entity.pdbx_description
1 polymer ?
#
loop_
_entity_poly.entity_id
_entity_poly.type
_entity_poly.pdbx_seq_one_letter_code
_entity_poly.pdbx_strand_id
1 'polypeptide(L)'
;AAVRSALTVLVGIGAALVVGAAVGAPLVPLLVGEAYAPVQSLLWLFALQGACLAVLQGALLSAIAGERTHLAAVAWVGLAAEAALMLTVATTTRQFVLVAVAVAATTAAVVSVLAVRAACTVGPDTRPAPSDRM
;
A
#
# COMPACT_ATOMS: atom_id res chain seq x y z
N ALA A 1 8.73 -10.87 12.57
CA ALA A 1 9.48 -9.61 12.80
C ALA A 1 9.77 -8.85 11.50
N ALA A 2 10.39 -9.49 10.48
CA ALA A 2 10.77 -8.84 9.22
C ALA A 2 9.63 -8.12 8.49
N VAL A 3 8.46 -8.76 8.33
CA VAL A 3 7.27 -8.16 7.67
C VAL A 3 6.84 -6.85 8.34
N ARG A 4 6.80 -6.84 9.69
CA ARG A 4 6.43 -5.64 10.44
C ARG A 4 7.43 -4.51 10.20
N SER A 5 8.73 -4.82 10.24
CA SER A 5 9.79 -3.84 9.96
C SER A 5 9.70 -3.28 8.55
N ALA A 6 9.52 -4.14 7.54
CA ALA A 6 9.38 -3.72 6.14
C ALA A 6 8.17 -2.80 5.94
N LEU A 7 7.01 -3.16 6.52
CA LEU A 7 5.80 -2.31 6.48
C LEU A 7 6.03 -0.96 7.16
N THR A 8 6.69 -0.93 8.32
CA THR A 8 7.03 0.33 9.00
C THR A 8 7.92 1.22 8.14
N VAL A 9 8.92 0.65 7.46
CA VAL A 9 9.79 1.39 6.54
C VAL A 9 9.00 1.93 5.35
N LEU A 10 8.16 1.10 4.71
CA LEU A 10 7.35 1.50 3.56
C LEU A 10 6.37 2.62 3.91
N VAL A 11 5.71 2.52 5.07
CA VAL A 11 4.80 3.57 5.56
C VAL A 11 5.56 4.85 5.88
N GLY A 12 6.74 4.76 6.50
CA GLY A 12 7.58 5.92 6.80
C GLY A 12 8.05 6.65 5.55
N ILE A 13 8.57 5.92 4.56
CA ILE A 13 8.98 6.47 3.27
C ILE A 13 7.76 7.07 2.54
N GLY A 14 6.64 6.34 2.51
CA GLY A 14 5.41 6.82 1.91
C GLY A 14 4.92 8.13 2.52
N ALA A 15 4.90 8.23 3.85
CA ALA A 15 4.52 9.45 4.56
C ALA A 15 5.47 10.61 4.23
N ALA A 16 6.78 10.36 4.19
CA ALA A 16 7.77 11.38 3.81
C ALA A 16 7.55 11.89 2.37
N LEU A 17 7.26 10.99 1.42
CA LEU A 17 6.95 11.35 0.05
C LEU A 17 5.65 12.14 -0.08
N VAL A 18 4.60 11.76 0.66
CA VAL A 18 3.31 12.49 0.66
C VAL A 18 3.50 13.90 1.20
N VAL A 19 4.22 14.06 2.32
CA VAL A 19 4.54 15.38 2.88
C VAL A 19 5.39 16.19 1.91
N GLY A 20 6.42 15.57 1.32
CA GLY A 20 7.26 16.21 0.30
C GLY A 20 6.46 16.68 -0.92
N ALA A 21 5.51 15.88 -1.40
CA ALA A 21 4.62 16.24 -2.49
C ALA A 21 3.67 17.38 -2.11
N ALA A 22 3.13 17.38 -0.88
CA ALA A 22 2.26 18.44 -0.40
C ALA A 22 2.99 19.78 -0.27
N VAL A 23 4.20 19.77 0.29
CA VAL A 23 5.02 20.98 0.48
C VAL A 23 5.61 21.45 -0.86
N GLY A 24 6.03 20.52 -1.72
CA GLY A 24 6.64 20.82 -3.02
C GLY A 24 5.65 21.16 -4.13
N ALA A 25 4.34 20.95 -3.92
CA ALA A 25 3.32 21.19 -4.95
C ALA A 25 3.41 22.58 -5.63
N PRO A 26 3.63 23.70 -4.91
CA PRO A 26 3.75 25.03 -5.53
C PRO A 26 4.93 25.21 -6.50
N LEU A 27 5.94 24.33 -6.46
CA LEU A 27 7.06 24.40 -7.39
C LEU A 27 6.69 23.85 -8.77
N VAL A 28 5.65 23.02 -8.89
CA VAL A 28 5.34 22.33 -10.15
C VAL A 28 4.91 23.29 -11.27
N PRO A 29 4.01 24.27 -11.05
CA PRO A 29 3.67 25.24 -12.09
C PRO A 29 4.87 26.10 -12.52
N LEU A 30 5.80 26.39 -11.60
CA LEU A 30 7.02 27.16 -11.89
C LEU A 30 8.01 26.39 -12.77
N LEU A 31 8.08 25.06 -12.62
CA LEU A 31 9.02 24.21 -13.35
C LEU A 31 8.45 23.64 -14.65
N VAL A 32 7.15 23.31 -14.67
CA VAL A 32 6.49 22.57 -15.75
C VAL A 32 5.48 23.45 -16.53
N GLY A 33 5.12 24.61 -15.96
CA GLY A 33 4.22 25.59 -16.55
C GLY A 33 2.82 25.61 -15.92
N GLU A 34 2.14 26.75 -16.08
CA GLU A 34 0.83 27.05 -15.50
C GLU A 34 -0.29 26.09 -15.92
N ALA A 35 -0.12 25.35 -17.02
CA ALA A 35 -1.06 24.31 -17.43
C ALA A 35 -1.26 23.22 -16.35
N TYR A 36 -0.31 23.05 -15.42
CA TYR A 36 -0.38 22.10 -14.31
C TYR A 36 -1.03 22.65 -13.03
N ALA A 37 -1.37 23.94 -12.97
CA ALA A 37 -2.02 24.54 -11.81
C ALA A 37 -3.30 23.81 -11.35
N PRO A 38 -4.19 23.30 -12.24
CA PRO A 38 -5.41 22.60 -11.82
C PRO A 38 -5.14 21.30 -11.03
N VAL A 39 -4.04 20.61 -11.32
CA VAL A 39 -3.70 19.32 -10.71
C VAL A 39 -2.70 19.45 -9.55
N GLN A 40 -2.12 20.63 -9.36
CA GLN A 40 -1.18 20.94 -8.27
C GLN A 40 -1.73 20.50 -6.89
N SER A 41 -2.99 20.84 -6.60
CA SER A 41 -3.64 20.51 -5.33
C SER A 41 -3.90 19.01 -5.12
N LEU A 42 -3.74 18.19 -6.17
CA LEU A 42 -3.97 16.74 -6.16
C LEU A 42 -2.67 15.94 -6.06
N LEU A 43 -1.49 16.57 -6.20
CA LEU A 43 -0.21 15.85 -6.26
C LEU A 43 0.08 15.01 -5.01
N TRP A 44 -0.32 15.49 -3.84
CA TRP A 44 -0.18 14.73 -2.60
C TRP A 44 -1.07 13.47 -2.58
N LEU A 45 -2.24 13.49 -3.23
CA LEU A 45 -3.10 12.32 -3.37
C LEU A 45 -2.47 11.26 -4.30
N PHE A 46 -1.79 11.68 -5.37
CA PHE A 46 -1.03 10.76 -6.21
C PHE A 46 0.15 10.12 -5.46
N ALA A 47 0.87 10.92 -4.65
CA ALA A 47 1.91 10.40 -3.78
C ALA A 47 1.34 9.40 -2.76
N LEU A 48 0.17 9.69 -2.19
CA LEU A 48 -0.51 8.80 -1.26
C LEU A 48 -0.94 7.50 -1.94
N GLN A 49 -1.48 7.57 -3.16
CA GLN A 49 -1.79 6.40 -3.98
C GLN A 49 -0.56 5.52 -4.19
N GLY A 50 0.55 6.13 -4.62
CA GLY A 50 1.81 5.42 -4.82
C GLY A 50 2.32 4.76 -3.53
N ALA A 51 2.23 5.44 -2.39
CA ALA A 51 2.60 4.90 -1.09
C ALA A 51 1.74 3.67 -0.70
N CYS A 52 0.42 3.74 -0.88
CA CYS A 52 -0.49 2.63 -0.64
C CYS A 52 -0.16 1.43 -1.54
N LEU A 53 0.09 1.67 -2.82
CA LEU A 53 0.48 0.62 -3.78
C LEU A 53 1.84 0.00 -3.44
N ALA A 54 2.82 0.78 -2.99
CA ALA A 54 4.11 0.26 -2.54
C ALA A 54 3.97 -0.66 -1.32
N VAL A 55 3.14 -0.28 -0.34
CA VAL A 55 2.79 -1.12 0.81
C VAL A 55 2.12 -2.41 0.36
N LEU A 56 1.13 -2.31 -0.54
CA LEU A 56 0.44 -3.46 -1.10
C LEU A 56 1.41 -4.42 -1.80
N GLN A 57 2.32 -3.90 -2.63
CA GLN A 57 3.33 -4.71 -3.32
C GLN A 57 4.29 -5.40 -2.35
N GLY A 58 4.76 -4.69 -1.32
CA GLY A 58 5.60 -5.29 -0.28
C GLY A 58 4.88 -6.41 0.48
N ALA A 59 3.60 -6.22 0.78
CA ALA A 59 2.78 -7.24 1.45
C ALA A 59 2.50 -8.46 0.55
N LEU A 60 2.24 -8.24 -0.75
CA LEU A 60 2.04 -9.30 -1.74
C LEU A 60 3.32 -10.12 -1.95
N LEU A 61 4.48 -9.47 -2.07
CA LEU A 61 5.77 -10.16 -2.16
C LEU A 61 6.02 -11.03 -0.91
N SER A 62 5.72 -10.51 0.27
CA SER A 62 5.80 -11.31 1.50
C SER A 62 4.81 -12.49 1.51
N ALA A 63 3.64 -12.34 0.91
CA ALA A 63 2.66 -13.42 0.81
C ALA A 63 3.13 -14.51 -0.17
N ILE A 64 3.70 -14.12 -1.31
CA ILE A 64 4.28 -15.04 -2.30
C ILE A 64 5.43 -15.83 -1.68
N ALA A 65 6.35 -15.16 -0.99
CA ALA A 65 7.46 -15.81 -0.29
C ALA A 65 7.01 -16.75 0.83
N GLY A 66 5.80 -16.54 1.38
CA GLY A 66 5.19 -17.42 2.37
C GLY A 66 4.20 -18.44 1.81
N GLU A 67 4.10 -18.58 0.47
CA GLU A 67 3.18 -19.49 -0.24
C GLU A 67 1.69 -19.26 0.08
N ARG A 68 1.31 -18.01 0.38
CA ARG A 68 -0.05 -17.62 0.82
C ARG A 68 -0.87 -16.99 -0.30
N THR A 69 -1.30 -17.81 -1.25
CA THR A 69 -2.11 -17.38 -2.41
C THR A 69 -3.43 -16.70 -2.05
N HIS A 70 -4.04 -17.04 -0.91
CA HIS A 70 -5.29 -16.43 -0.45
C HIS A 70 -5.15 -14.92 -0.15
N LEU A 71 -3.96 -14.42 0.23
CA LEU A 71 -3.74 -12.99 0.45
C LEU A 71 -3.75 -12.20 -0.87
N ALA A 72 -3.29 -12.82 -1.96
CA ALA A 72 -3.35 -12.20 -3.28
C ALA A 72 -4.80 -12.04 -3.77
N ALA A 73 -5.69 -12.98 -3.41
CA ALA A 73 -7.11 -12.87 -3.77
C ALA A 73 -7.76 -11.60 -3.20
N VAL A 74 -7.39 -11.18 -1.97
CA VAL A 74 -7.89 -9.93 -1.37
C VAL A 74 -7.49 -8.71 -2.19
N ALA A 75 -6.24 -8.66 -2.66
CA ALA A 75 -5.77 -7.56 -3.52
C ALA A 75 -6.52 -7.53 -4.86
N TRP A 76 -6.79 -8.69 -5.45
CA TRP A 76 -7.60 -8.80 -6.67
C TRP A 76 -9.05 -8.33 -6.47
N VAL A 77 -9.66 -8.66 -5.33
CA VAL A 77 -11.00 -8.14 -4.99
C VAL A 77 -10.98 -6.62 -4.87
N GLY A 78 -9.96 -6.06 -4.21
CA GLY A 78 -9.77 -4.61 -4.14
C GLY A 78 -9.66 -3.97 -5.53
N LEU A 79 -8.87 -4.56 -6.43
CA LEU A 79 -8.72 -4.07 -7.80
C LEU A 79 -10.03 -4.15 -8.60
N ALA A 80 -10.78 -5.25 -8.47
CA ALA A 80 -12.08 -5.38 -9.12
C ALA A 80 -13.09 -4.34 -8.60
N ALA A 81 -13.09 -4.07 -7.30
CA ALA A 81 -13.91 -3.04 -6.69
C ALA A 81 -13.51 -1.63 -7.17
N GLU A 82 -12.21 -1.35 -7.30
CA GLU A 82 -11.71 -0.09 -7.87
C GLU A 82 -12.23 0.12 -9.30
N ALA A 83 -12.07 -0.89 -10.16
CA ALA A 83 -12.54 -0.83 -11.54
C ALA A 83 -14.06 -0.58 -11.61
N ALA A 84 -14.85 -1.28 -10.79
CA ALA A 84 -16.30 -1.08 -10.74
C ALA A 84 -16.67 0.35 -10.29
N LEU A 85 -16.01 0.87 -9.26
CA LEU A 85 -16.25 2.23 -8.75
C LEU A 85 -15.84 3.29 -9.77
N MET A 86 -14.71 3.12 -10.45
CA MET A 86 -14.28 4.01 -11.52
C MET A 86 -15.29 4.05 -12.67
N LEU A 87 -15.85 2.90 -13.05
CA LEU A 87 -16.83 2.81 -14.15
C LEU A 87 -18.22 3.35 -13.80
N THR A 88 -18.59 3.38 -12.51
CA THR A 88 -19.97 3.70 -12.08
C THR A 88 -20.11 5.03 -11.35
N VAL A 89 -19.05 5.52 -10.70
CA VAL A 89 -19.12 6.67 -9.77
C VAL A 89 -18.28 7.86 -10.23
N ALA A 90 -17.13 7.62 -10.87
CA ALA A 90 -16.17 8.68 -11.15
C ALA A 90 -16.49 9.41 -12.47
N THR A 91 -16.86 10.69 -12.38
CA THR A 91 -17.15 11.55 -13.55
C THR A 91 -16.14 12.69 -13.71
N THR A 92 -15.27 12.88 -12.71
CA THR A 92 -14.25 13.95 -12.69
C THR A 92 -12.89 13.41 -12.28
N THR A 93 -11.80 14.04 -12.72
CA THR A 93 -10.42 13.65 -12.37
C THR A 93 -10.22 13.55 -10.85
N ARG A 94 -10.79 14.49 -10.08
CA ARG A 94 -10.72 14.46 -8.62
C ARG A 94 -11.41 13.21 -8.06
N GLN A 95 -12.58 12.85 -8.56
CA GLN A 95 -13.28 11.64 -8.12
C GLN A 95 -12.50 10.37 -8.48
N PHE A 96 -11.92 10.29 -9.69
CA PHE A 96 -11.07 9.17 -10.07
C PHE A 96 -9.91 8.98 -9.08
N VAL A 97 -9.21 10.07 -8.74
CA VAL A 97 -8.08 10.03 -7.81
C VAL A 97 -8.54 9.66 -6.39
N LEU A 98 -9.64 10.21 -5.90
CA LEU A 98 -10.17 9.89 -4.57
C LEU A 98 -10.61 8.43 -4.45
N VAL A 99 -11.29 7.90 -5.47
CA VAL A 99 -11.68 6.48 -5.52
C VAL A 99 -10.44 5.60 -5.51
N ALA A 100 -9.46 5.87 -6.37
CA ALA A 100 -8.20 5.12 -6.42
C ALA A 100 -7.49 5.10 -5.06
N VAL A 101 -7.32 6.28 -4.45
CA VAL A 101 -6.68 6.43 -3.13
C VAL A 101 -7.44 5.69 -2.05
N ALA A 102 -8.76 5.80 -2.01
CA ALA A 102 -9.57 5.12 -1.00
C ALA A 102 -9.48 3.59 -1.13
N VAL A 103 -9.59 3.06 -2.36
CA VAL A 103 -9.55 1.61 -2.57
C VAL A 103 -8.14 1.07 -2.33
N ALA A 104 -7.10 1.74 -2.81
CA ALA A 104 -5.72 1.33 -2.55
C ALA A 104 -5.38 1.41 -1.05
N ALA A 105 -5.79 2.47 -0.34
CA ALA A 105 -5.54 2.60 1.09
C ALA A 105 -6.25 1.52 1.90
N THR A 106 -7.52 1.26 1.62
CA THR A 106 -8.28 0.20 2.31
C THR A 106 -7.72 -1.19 2.02
N THR A 107 -7.40 -1.49 0.75
CA THR A 107 -6.80 -2.78 0.35
C THR A 107 -5.42 -2.96 0.98
N ALA A 108 -4.56 -1.94 0.92
CA ALA A 108 -3.22 -1.98 1.52
C ALA A 108 -3.31 -2.18 3.04
N ALA A 109 -4.23 -1.50 3.72
CA ALA A 109 -4.45 -1.68 5.16
C ALA A 109 -4.90 -3.10 5.50
N VAL A 110 -5.91 -3.64 4.80
CA VAL A 110 -6.41 -5.00 5.02
C VAL A 110 -5.31 -6.04 4.78
N VAL A 111 -4.62 -5.97 3.64
CA VAL A 111 -3.55 -6.92 3.29
C VAL A 111 -2.39 -6.82 4.27
N SER A 112 -2.01 -5.62 4.72
CA SER A 112 -0.97 -5.42 5.74
C SER A 112 -1.35 -6.05 7.07
N VAL A 113 -2.59 -5.87 7.53
CA VAL A 113 -3.09 -6.48 8.78
C VAL A 113 -3.07 -8.00 8.67
N LEU A 114 -3.54 -8.56 7.55
CA LEU A 114 -3.54 -10.01 7.32
C LEU A 114 -2.11 -10.57 7.26
N ALA A 115 -1.19 -9.89 6.58
CA ALA A 115 0.21 -10.28 6.49
C ALA A 115 0.90 -10.30 7.87
N VAL A 116 0.67 -9.28 8.70
CA VAL A 116 1.20 -9.22 10.07
C VAL A 116 0.60 -10.32 10.94
N ARG A 117 -0.73 -10.52 10.91
CA ARG A 117 -1.40 -11.58 11.68
C ARG A 117 -0.87 -12.97 11.31
N ALA A 118 -0.76 -13.26 10.02
CA ALA A 118 -0.25 -14.53 9.53
C ALA A 118 1.25 -14.74 9.82
N ALA A 119 2.01 -13.67 10.07
CA ALA A 119 3.39 -13.78 10.56
C ALA A 119 3.49 -14.03 12.08
N CYS A 120 2.49 -13.59 12.86
CA CYS A 120 2.42 -13.84 14.30
C CYS A 120 1.97 -15.26 14.65
N THR A 121 1.18 -15.91 13.80
CA THR A 121 0.73 -17.30 14.02
C THR A 121 1.84 -18.35 13.79
N VAL A 122 2.98 -17.97 13.21
CA VAL A 122 4.10 -18.88 12.87
C VAL A 122 5.25 -18.73 13.88
N GLY A 123 5.02 -18.98 15.17
CA GLY A 123 6.12 -19.10 16.12
C GLY A 123 5.73 -19.75 17.44
N PRO A 124 6.69 -20.22 18.27
CA PRO A 124 8.04 -20.71 17.99
C PRO A 124 8.05 -22.24 17.78
N ASP A 125 8.95 -22.70 16.92
CA ASP A 125 9.26 -24.12 16.68
C ASP A 125 9.62 -24.79 18.01
N THR A 126 8.77 -25.66 18.55
CA THR A 126 9.10 -26.55 19.67
C THR A 126 10.07 -27.61 19.15
N ARG A 127 11.33 -27.24 18.91
CA ARG A 127 12.37 -28.24 18.68
C ARG A 127 12.56 -29.01 19.99
N PRO A 128 12.28 -30.32 20.02
CA PRO A 128 12.60 -31.10 21.20
C PRO A 128 14.11 -30.99 21.46
N ALA A 129 14.48 -30.80 22.73
CA ALA A 129 15.87 -30.78 23.16
C ALA A 129 16.57 -32.07 22.67
N PRO A 130 17.83 -32.01 22.23
CA PRO A 130 18.56 -33.20 21.82
C PRO A 130 18.56 -34.18 22.99
N SER A 131 17.96 -35.35 22.78
CA SER A 131 17.97 -36.42 23.78
C SER A 131 19.40 -36.90 23.90
N ASP A 132 20.06 -36.46 24.97
CA ASP A 132 21.31 -37.02 25.44
C ASP A 132 21.01 -38.47 25.87
N ARG A 133 21.24 -39.42 24.96
CA ARG A 133 21.22 -40.85 25.29
C ARG A 133 22.67 -41.31 25.42
N MET A 134 23.10 -41.36 26.68
CA MET A 134 24.12 -42.29 27.18
C MET A 134 23.73 -43.74 26.93
#